data_AF-A0A6V7HRA9-F1
#
_entry.id   AF-A0A6V7HRA9-F1
#
_cell.length_a   1.000
_cell.length_b   1.000
_cell.length_c   1.000
_cell.angle_alpha   90.00
_cell.angle_beta   90.00
_cell.angle_gamma   90.00
#
_symmetry.space_group_name_H-M   'P 1'
#
loop_
_entity.id
_entity.type
_entity.pdbx_description
1 polymer ?
#
loop_
_entity_poly.entity_id
_entity_poly.type
_entity_poly.pdbx_seq_one_letter_code
_entity_poly.pdbx_strand_id
1 'polypeptide(L)'
;NRAVAEWMKAPGTQFLLDFVRPDFLLLRILARSLILWDEIEPTNVWIISHVPDIVYKYRLQKPTSDIIQNVDLETMNQAYCNIIAGACMALGLKYAGTANKNAFKILLEYAHMFTALSHKSIGELAGKSTIETCLNVTLLSAAVVMAGTGNLEIMRICRQIRTRVGPGSSVVTYGSHLTTHMALGILFLGGGRYTFSNSPSAVAALIISLFPKFPTHSNDNRYHLQALRHLYVLACQPRLVLPRDIDSRMHCYATVKLTFKSNKLQKGQVTTMKAPCLLPQLESVDRVELKDD
;
A
#
# COMPACT_ATOMS: atom_id res chain seq x y z
N ASN A 1 16.62 15.37 -6.18
CA ASN A 1 17.51 14.76 -7.20
C ASN A 1 16.72 14.23 -8.39
N ARG A 2 16.30 15.13 -9.31
CA ARG A 2 15.51 14.72 -10.49
C ARG A 2 16.30 13.86 -11.48
N ALA A 3 17.60 14.13 -11.66
CA ALA A 3 18.45 13.34 -12.56
C ALA A 3 18.47 11.83 -12.19
N VAL A 4 18.61 11.51 -10.90
CA VAL A 4 18.59 10.11 -10.42
C VAL A 4 17.20 9.49 -10.54
N ALA A 5 16.15 10.28 -10.30
CA ALA A 5 14.77 9.81 -10.45
C ALA A 5 14.42 9.47 -11.91
N GLU A 6 14.99 10.18 -12.89
CA GLU A 6 14.79 9.88 -14.32
C GLU A 6 15.42 8.54 -14.73
N TRP A 7 16.55 8.15 -14.15
CA TRP A 7 17.15 6.83 -14.39
C TRP A 7 16.27 5.69 -13.86
N MET A 8 15.46 5.97 -12.84
CA MET A 8 14.48 5.05 -12.26
C MET A 8 13.12 5.08 -12.98
N LYS A 9 13.01 5.73 -14.15
CA LYS A 9 11.78 5.69 -14.94
C LYS A 9 11.56 4.29 -15.53
N ALA A 10 10.30 3.89 -15.66
CA ALA A 10 9.96 2.68 -16.40
C ALA A 10 10.40 2.82 -17.87
N PRO A 11 10.96 1.77 -18.49
CA PRO A 11 11.38 1.84 -19.89
C PRO A 11 10.20 2.15 -20.82
N GLY A 12 10.44 3.02 -21.80
CA GLY A 12 9.40 3.51 -22.72
C GLY A 12 9.18 2.64 -23.97
N THR A 13 10.07 1.68 -24.25
CA THR A 13 10.02 0.83 -25.44
C THR A 13 9.89 -0.64 -25.05
N GLN A 14 9.24 -1.44 -25.90
CA GLN A 14 9.06 -2.87 -25.68
C GLN A 14 10.41 -3.58 -25.52
N PHE A 15 11.34 -3.31 -26.43
CA PHE A 15 12.69 -3.87 -26.37
C PHE A 15 13.36 -3.67 -24.99
N LEU A 16 13.28 -2.48 -24.41
CA LEU A 16 13.87 -2.21 -23.10
C LEU A 16 13.08 -2.82 -21.93
N LEU A 17 11.78 -3.05 -22.10
CA LEU A 17 10.96 -3.75 -21.10
C LEU A 17 11.35 -5.22 -21.01
N ASP A 18 11.68 -5.86 -22.14
CA ASP A 18 12.08 -7.27 -22.18
C ASP A 18 13.40 -7.54 -21.42
N PHE A 19 14.28 -6.53 -21.29
CA PHE A 19 15.51 -6.64 -20.47
C PHE A 19 15.27 -6.55 -18.96
N VAL A 20 14.08 -6.14 -18.52
CA VAL A 20 13.81 -5.89 -17.10
C VAL A 20 12.76 -6.85 -16.58
N ARG A 21 13.16 -7.69 -15.62
CA ARG A 21 12.21 -8.54 -14.90
C ARG A 21 11.10 -7.67 -14.27
N PRO A 22 9.80 -8.01 -14.44
CA PRO A 22 8.68 -7.19 -13.99
C PRO A 22 8.71 -6.85 -12.50
N ASP A 23 9.18 -7.79 -11.68
CA ASP A 23 9.36 -7.59 -10.24
C ASP A 23 10.30 -6.44 -9.87
N PHE A 24 11.33 -6.19 -10.71
CA PHE A 24 12.23 -5.07 -10.53
C PHE A 24 11.62 -3.75 -11.01
N LEU A 25 10.62 -3.79 -11.91
CA LEU A 25 9.86 -2.59 -12.25
C LEU A 25 9.08 -2.08 -11.03
N LEU A 26 8.51 -2.97 -10.22
CA LEU A 26 7.85 -2.60 -8.96
C LEU A 26 8.82 -1.82 -8.05
N LEU A 27 10.01 -2.39 -7.79
CA LEU A 27 11.03 -1.76 -6.95
C LEU A 27 11.56 -0.46 -7.55
N ARG A 28 11.68 -0.40 -8.88
CA ARG A 28 12.15 0.78 -9.60
C ARG A 28 11.17 1.94 -9.45
N ILE A 29 9.87 1.68 -9.60
CA ILE A 29 8.82 2.68 -9.39
C ILE A 29 8.78 3.12 -7.93
N LEU A 30 8.84 2.18 -6.98
CA LEU A 30 8.93 2.49 -5.56
C LEU A 30 10.12 3.42 -5.26
N ALA A 31 11.31 3.09 -5.78
CA ALA A 31 12.51 3.90 -5.59
C ALA A 31 12.36 5.30 -6.20
N ARG A 32 11.81 5.41 -7.41
CA ARG A 32 11.53 6.70 -8.05
C ARG A 32 10.60 7.56 -7.22
N SER A 33 9.48 7.01 -6.76
CA SER A 33 8.51 7.74 -5.94
C SER A 33 9.09 8.15 -4.58
N LEU A 34 9.97 7.34 -3.99
CA LEU A 34 10.67 7.70 -2.75
C LEU A 34 11.65 8.87 -2.95
N ILE A 35 12.34 8.93 -4.10
CA ILE A 35 13.21 10.08 -4.44
C ILE A 35 12.37 11.35 -4.67
N LEU A 36 11.21 11.21 -5.32
CA LEU A 36 10.26 12.28 -5.61
C LEU A 36 9.13 12.32 -4.57
N TRP A 37 9.49 12.22 -3.28
CA TRP A 37 8.54 12.08 -2.16
C TRP A 37 7.47 13.17 -2.09
N ASP A 38 7.82 14.40 -2.48
CA ASP A 38 6.93 15.56 -2.42
C ASP A 38 5.91 15.60 -3.57
N GLU A 39 6.17 14.87 -4.66
CA GLU A 39 5.29 14.79 -5.83
C GLU A 39 4.27 13.65 -5.71
N ILE A 40 4.27 12.88 -4.61
CA ILE A 40 3.31 11.80 -4.38
C ILE A 40 1.93 12.38 -4.05
N GLU A 41 0.95 12.10 -4.91
CA GLU A 41 -0.43 12.52 -4.73
C GLU A 41 -1.40 11.32 -4.66
N PRO A 42 -2.44 11.38 -3.82
CA PRO A 42 -3.46 10.36 -3.74
C PRO A 42 -4.48 10.57 -4.86
N THR A 43 -4.05 10.43 -6.11
CA THR A 43 -4.90 10.54 -7.31
C THR A 43 -4.63 9.38 -8.28
N ASN A 44 -5.68 8.94 -8.99
CA ASN A 44 -5.52 7.92 -10.03
C ASN A 44 -4.63 8.41 -11.19
N VAL A 45 -4.65 9.73 -11.46
CA VAL A 45 -3.77 10.36 -12.46
C VAL A 45 -2.31 10.16 -12.08
N TRP A 46 -1.96 10.34 -10.81
CA TRP A 46 -0.59 10.14 -10.34
C TRP A 46 -0.11 8.70 -10.53
N ILE A 47 -0.93 7.70 -10.17
CA ILE A 47 -0.57 6.28 -10.36
C ILE A 47 -0.39 5.96 -11.84
N ILE A 48 -1.30 6.42 -12.69
CA ILE A 48 -1.24 6.17 -14.14
C ILE A 48 -0.03 6.86 -14.77
N SER A 49 0.42 8.01 -14.25
CA SER A 49 1.59 8.72 -14.79
C SER A 49 2.90 7.93 -14.73
N HIS A 50 2.95 6.88 -13.92
CA HIS A 50 4.11 5.97 -13.83
C HIS A 50 4.12 4.91 -14.92
N VAL A 51 2.99 4.69 -15.61
CA VAL A 51 2.83 3.69 -16.67
C VAL A 51 3.26 4.29 -18.01
N PRO A 52 4.24 3.70 -18.72
CA PRO A 52 4.62 4.14 -20.06
C PRO A 52 3.48 3.99 -21.07
N ASP A 53 3.43 4.88 -22.07
CA ASP A 53 2.35 4.90 -23.08
C ASP A 53 2.19 3.56 -23.82
N ILE A 54 3.31 2.87 -24.09
CA ILE A 54 3.29 1.55 -24.74
C ILE A 54 2.56 0.50 -23.89
N VAL A 55 2.81 0.48 -22.58
CA VAL A 55 2.16 -0.42 -21.62
C VAL A 55 0.70 -0.02 -21.46
N TYR A 56 0.41 1.29 -21.40
CA TYR A 56 -0.94 1.80 -21.29
C TYR A 56 -1.80 1.42 -22.51
N LYS A 57 -1.23 1.45 -23.72
CA LYS A 57 -1.91 1.09 -24.97
C LYS A 57 -2.34 -0.37 -25.02
N TYR A 58 -1.48 -1.30 -24.56
CA TYR A 58 -1.73 -2.75 -24.68
C TYR A 58 -2.22 -3.43 -23.38
N ARG A 59 -2.54 -2.64 -22.34
CA ARG A 59 -2.98 -3.19 -21.03
C ARG A 59 -4.27 -4.00 -21.13
N LEU A 60 -4.27 -5.19 -20.52
CA LEU A 60 -5.44 -6.03 -20.26
C LEU A 60 -6.36 -6.24 -21.48
N GLN A 61 -5.79 -6.18 -22.68
CA GLN A 61 -6.52 -6.40 -23.93
C GLN A 61 -6.72 -7.88 -24.16
N LYS A 62 -7.84 -8.24 -24.79
CA LYS A 62 -8.05 -9.61 -25.25
C LYS A 62 -7.06 -9.88 -26.39
N PRO A 63 -6.45 -11.08 -26.44
CA PRO A 63 -5.50 -11.43 -27.48
C PRO A 63 -6.24 -11.51 -28.84
N THR A 64 -5.94 -10.59 -29.75
CA THR A 64 -6.37 -10.62 -31.15
C THR A 64 -5.18 -11.01 -32.02
N SER A 65 -5.40 -11.79 -33.09
CA SER A 65 -4.37 -12.34 -33.97
C SER A 65 -3.31 -11.32 -34.41
N ASP A 66 -3.73 -10.09 -34.71
CA ASP A 66 -2.88 -9.04 -35.28
C ASP A 66 -1.96 -8.38 -34.23
N ILE A 67 -2.33 -8.48 -32.95
CA ILE A 67 -1.62 -7.87 -31.83
C ILE A 67 -0.55 -8.83 -31.30
N ILE A 68 -0.88 -10.12 -31.20
CA ILE A 68 0.00 -11.17 -30.66
C ILE A 68 1.26 -11.35 -31.51
N GLN A 69 1.17 -11.13 -32.83
CA GLN A 69 2.32 -11.27 -33.73
C GLN A 69 3.38 -10.18 -33.54
N ASN A 70 3.00 -9.02 -32.99
CA ASN A 70 3.88 -7.84 -32.92
C ASN A 70 4.26 -7.46 -31.48
N VAL A 71 3.42 -7.78 -30.49
CA VAL A 71 3.58 -7.33 -29.11
C VAL A 71 3.44 -8.50 -28.16
N ASP A 72 4.41 -8.67 -27.27
CA ASP A 72 4.30 -9.60 -26.15
C ASP A 72 3.34 -9.03 -25.10
N LEU A 73 2.09 -9.49 -25.16
CA LEU A 73 1.04 -9.10 -24.22
C LEU A 73 1.30 -9.59 -22.80
N GLU A 74 2.08 -10.66 -22.60
CA GLU A 74 2.43 -11.14 -21.27
C GLU A 74 3.34 -10.13 -20.56
N THR A 75 4.44 -9.74 -21.20
CA THR A 75 5.37 -8.75 -20.67
C THR A 75 4.69 -7.41 -20.40
N MET A 76 3.82 -6.95 -21.30
CA MET A 76 3.06 -5.71 -21.12
C MET A 76 2.13 -5.76 -19.90
N ASN A 77 1.39 -6.86 -19.74
CA ASN A 77 0.47 -7.02 -18.61
C ASN A 77 1.22 -7.19 -17.28
N GLN A 78 2.32 -7.95 -17.27
CA GLN A 78 3.18 -8.11 -16.10
C GLN A 78 3.81 -6.77 -15.68
N ALA A 79 4.30 -5.99 -16.63
CA ALA A 79 4.84 -4.66 -16.38
C ALA A 79 3.76 -3.73 -15.80
N TYR A 80 2.57 -3.70 -16.39
CA TYR A 80 1.44 -2.89 -15.92
C TYR A 80 1.08 -3.19 -14.46
N CYS A 81 0.90 -4.47 -14.11
CA CYS A 81 0.54 -4.87 -12.75
C CYS A 81 1.62 -4.48 -11.73
N ASN A 82 2.90 -4.72 -12.04
CA ASN A 82 4.01 -4.42 -11.14
C ASN A 82 4.25 -2.91 -10.96
N ILE A 83 4.12 -2.11 -12.03
CA ILE A 83 4.24 -0.65 -11.97
C ILE A 83 3.17 -0.07 -11.04
N ILE A 84 1.91 -0.51 -11.20
CA ILE A 84 0.80 -0.08 -10.34
C ILE A 84 1.03 -0.51 -8.90
N ALA A 85 1.40 -1.77 -8.66
CA ALA A 85 1.67 -2.26 -7.31
C ALA A 85 2.79 -1.45 -6.62
N GLY A 86 3.83 -1.07 -7.35
CA GLY A 86 4.92 -0.24 -6.84
C GLY A 86 4.47 1.18 -6.49
N ALA A 87 3.65 1.80 -7.35
CA ALA A 87 3.06 3.10 -7.09
C ALA A 87 2.11 3.06 -5.88
N CYS A 88 1.28 2.03 -5.76
CA CYS A 88 0.42 1.81 -4.59
C CYS A 88 1.23 1.65 -3.30
N MET A 89 2.37 0.94 -3.35
CA MET A 89 3.26 0.81 -2.20
C MET A 89 3.90 2.13 -1.79
N ALA A 90 4.34 2.94 -2.75
CA ALA A 90 4.84 4.28 -2.46
C ALA A 90 3.77 5.17 -1.82
N LEU A 91 2.54 5.12 -2.34
CA LEU A 91 1.40 5.84 -1.76
C LEU A 91 1.10 5.37 -0.33
N GLY A 92 1.17 4.06 -0.08
CA GLY A 92 1.02 3.47 1.24
C GLY A 92 2.05 3.97 2.26
N LEU A 93 3.32 4.06 1.84
CA LEU A 93 4.40 4.58 2.69
C LEU A 93 4.27 6.08 2.98
N LYS A 94 3.86 6.88 1.98
CA LYS A 94 3.66 8.34 2.15
C LYS A 94 2.58 8.66 3.19
N TYR A 95 1.47 7.94 3.11
CA TYR A 95 0.30 8.14 3.98
C TYR A 95 0.23 7.11 5.12
N ALA A 96 1.38 6.57 5.53
CA ALA A 96 1.46 5.57 6.60
C ALA A 96 0.85 6.09 7.90
N GLY A 97 -0.18 5.40 8.39
CA GLY A 97 -0.90 5.73 9.62
C GLY A 97 -1.66 7.07 9.61
N THR A 98 -1.80 7.75 8.47
CA THR A 98 -2.52 9.04 8.42
C THR A 98 -4.03 8.88 8.30
N ALA A 99 -4.53 7.66 8.04
CA ALA A 99 -5.94 7.37 7.79
C ALA A 99 -6.58 8.27 6.70
N ASN A 100 -5.81 8.60 5.65
CA ASN A 100 -6.28 9.47 4.58
C ASN A 100 -7.31 8.73 3.71
N LYS A 101 -8.54 9.26 3.65
CA LYS A 101 -9.66 8.66 2.93
C LYS A 101 -9.43 8.57 1.42
N ASN A 102 -8.76 9.56 0.81
CA ASN A 102 -8.53 9.57 -0.64
C ASN A 102 -7.51 8.50 -1.04
N ALA A 103 -6.39 8.42 -0.31
CA ALA A 103 -5.38 7.39 -0.52
C ALA A 103 -5.98 5.99 -0.29
N PHE A 104 -6.77 5.83 0.77
CA PHE A 104 -7.46 4.58 1.06
C PHE A 104 -8.42 4.15 -0.06
N LYS A 105 -9.28 5.06 -0.55
CA LYS A 105 -10.24 4.77 -1.62
C LYS A 105 -9.54 4.27 -2.89
N ILE A 106 -8.46 4.94 -3.30
CA ILE A 106 -7.69 4.55 -4.49
C ILE A 106 -7.05 3.17 -4.30
N LEU A 107 -6.38 2.93 -3.17
CA LEU A 107 -5.77 1.63 -2.91
C LEU A 107 -6.81 0.50 -2.87
N LEU A 108 -8.00 0.78 -2.35
CA LEU A 108 -9.12 -0.16 -2.33
C LEU A 108 -9.66 -0.45 -3.74
N GLU A 109 -9.80 0.57 -4.59
CA GLU A 109 -10.16 0.41 -6.02
C GLU A 109 -9.18 -0.52 -6.73
N TYR A 110 -7.87 -0.33 -6.53
CA TYR A 110 -6.84 -1.20 -7.11
C TYR A 110 -6.85 -2.62 -6.51
N ALA A 111 -7.08 -2.77 -5.19
CA ALA A 111 -7.21 -4.08 -4.56
C ALA A 111 -8.40 -4.87 -5.12
N HIS A 112 -9.55 -4.22 -5.32
CA HIS A 112 -10.71 -4.82 -5.97
C HIS A 112 -10.44 -5.16 -7.44
N MET A 113 -9.73 -4.30 -8.17
CA MET A 113 -9.29 -4.57 -9.53
C MET A 113 -8.44 -5.84 -9.59
N PHE A 114 -7.38 -5.96 -8.77
CA PHE A 114 -6.53 -7.14 -8.74
C PHE A 114 -7.28 -8.41 -8.30
N THR A 115 -8.20 -8.28 -7.34
CA THR A 115 -9.07 -9.39 -6.92
C THR A 115 -9.95 -9.86 -8.09
N ALA A 116 -10.58 -8.93 -8.82
CA ALA A 116 -11.41 -9.27 -9.97
C ALA A 116 -10.58 -9.85 -11.13
N LEU A 117 -9.36 -9.36 -11.35
CA LEU A 117 -8.44 -9.90 -12.37
C LEU A 117 -8.03 -11.34 -12.06
N SER A 118 -7.89 -11.71 -10.78
CA SER A 118 -7.51 -13.08 -10.39
C SER A 118 -8.52 -14.16 -10.82
N HIS A 119 -9.78 -13.76 -11.08
CA HIS A 119 -10.85 -14.65 -11.53
C HIS A 119 -11.10 -14.60 -13.05
N LYS A 120 -10.47 -13.70 -13.79
CA LYS A 120 -10.68 -13.52 -15.24
C LYS A 120 -9.60 -14.22 -16.05
N SER A 121 -9.94 -14.74 -17.22
CA SER A 121 -8.98 -15.35 -18.17
C SER A 121 -7.89 -14.38 -18.65
N ILE A 122 -8.18 -13.08 -18.72
CA ILE A 122 -7.19 -12.04 -19.03
C ILE A 122 -6.06 -12.02 -17.99
N GLY A 123 -6.36 -12.39 -16.73
CA GLY A 123 -5.35 -12.49 -15.69
C GLY A 123 -4.35 -13.64 -15.90
N GLU A 124 -4.69 -14.63 -16.72
CA GLU A 124 -3.77 -15.73 -17.05
C GLU A 124 -2.60 -15.24 -17.90
N LEU A 125 -2.83 -14.24 -18.76
CA LEU A 125 -1.79 -13.61 -19.59
C LEU A 125 -0.74 -12.87 -18.76
N ALA A 126 -1.11 -12.30 -17.61
CA ALA A 126 -0.15 -11.63 -16.71
C ALA A 126 0.59 -12.62 -15.79
N GLY A 127 0.16 -13.88 -15.76
CA GLY A 127 0.57 -14.84 -14.75
C GLY A 127 -0.18 -14.65 -13.42
N LYS A 128 -0.84 -15.72 -12.96
CA LYS A 128 -1.61 -15.70 -11.71
C LYS A 128 -0.75 -15.35 -10.49
N SER A 129 0.51 -15.77 -10.48
CA SER A 129 1.48 -15.47 -9.40
C SER A 129 1.84 -14.00 -9.31
N THR A 130 1.98 -13.32 -10.45
CA THR A 130 2.24 -11.89 -10.53
C THR A 130 1.06 -11.10 -9.97
N ILE A 131 -0.16 -11.46 -10.38
CA ILE A 131 -1.39 -10.82 -9.88
C ILE A 131 -1.52 -11.02 -8.37
N GLU A 132 -1.29 -12.23 -7.88
CA GLU A 132 -1.34 -12.52 -6.44
C GLU A 132 -0.30 -11.70 -5.66
N THR A 133 0.91 -11.53 -6.20
CA THR A 133 1.93 -10.67 -5.58
C THR A 133 1.48 -9.20 -5.56
N CYS A 134 0.95 -8.69 -6.67
CA CYS A 134 0.46 -7.30 -6.77
C CYS A 134 -0.73 -7.05 -5.85
N LEU A 135 -1.66 -8.01 -5.73
CA LEU A 135 -2.77 -7.96 -4.78
C LEU A 135 -2.26 -7.87 -3.34
N ASN A 136 -1.30 -8.71 -2.97
CA ASN A 136 -0.72 -8.72 -1.64
C ASN A 136 0.00 -7.39 -1.31
N VAL A 137 0.74 -6.82 -2.26
CA VAL A 137 1.40 -5.52 -2.10
C VAL A 137 0.39 -4.38 -1.95
N THR A 138 -0.65 -4.34 -2.79
CA THR A 138 -1.69 -3.30 -2.70
C THR A 138 -2.49 -3.40 -1.41
N LEU A 139 -2.83 -4.61 -0.97
CA LEU A 139 -3.51 -4.87 0.30
C LEU A 139 -2.66 -4.41 1.50
N LEU A 140 -1.37 -4.73 1.51
CA LEU A 140 -0.44 -4.32 2.55
C LEU A 140 -0.31 -2.79 2.60
N SER A 141 -0.27 -2.15 1.43
CA SER A 141 -0.23 -0.69 1.30
C SER A 141 -1.48 -0.04 1.86
N ALA A 142 -2.67 -0.58 1.56
CA ALA A 142 -3.93 -0.12 2.14
C ALA A 142 -3.95 -0.27 3.67
N ALA A 143 -3.46 -1.40 4.18
CA ALA A 143 -3.36 -1.63 5.62
C ALA A 143 -2.42 -0.63 6.31
N VAL A 144 -1.28 -0.30 5.69
CA VAL A 144 -0.32 0.69 6.22
C VAL A 144 -0.94 2.08 6.33
N VAL A 145 -1.75 2.52 5.35
CA VAL A 145 -2.46 3.81 5.43
C VAL A 145 -3.45 3.86 6.60
N MET A 146 -4.18 2.75 6.80
CA MET A 146 -5.22 2.62 7.81
C MET A 146 -4.73 1.94 9.10
N ALA A 147 -3.42 1.93 9.34
CA ALA A 147 -2.79 1.19 10.44
C ALA A 147 -3.35 1.63 11.81
N GLY A 148 -3.77 0.64 12.60
CA GLY A 148 -4.36 0.81 13.93
C GLY A 148 -5.86 1.15 13.95
N THR A 149 -6.48 1.52 12.82
CA THR A 149 -7.90 1.96 12.80
C THR A 149 -8.91 0.81 12.82
N GLY A 150 -8.50 -0.41 12.48
CA GLY A 150 -9.42 -1.55 12.37
C GLY A 150 -10.44 -1.45 11.22
N ASN A 151 -10.06 -0.83 10.09
CA ASN A 151 -10.98 -0.63 8.96
C ASN A 151 -11.64 -1.95 8.48
N LEU A 152 -12.98 -1.93 8.42
CA LEU A 152 -13.82 -3.10 8.11
C LEU A 152 -13.67 -3.60 6.67
N GLU A 153 -13.47 -2.72 5.70
CA GLU A 153 -13.40 -3.08 4.28
C GLU A 153 -12.13 -3.87 3.99
N ILE A 154 -10.97 -3.42 4.52
CA ILE A 154 -9.71 -4.16 4.42
C ILE A 154 -9.83 -5.50 5.14
N MET A 155 -10.46 -5.53 6.32
CA MET A 155 -10.69 -6.77 7.07
C MET A 155 -11.55 -7.77 6.28
N ARG A 156 -12.59 -7.31 5.57
CA ARG A 156 -13.42 -8.16 4.69
C ARG A 156 -12.60 -8.75 3.54
N ILE A 157 -11.77 -7.95 2.89
CA ILE A 157 -10.86 -8.42 1.84
C ILE A 157 -9.86 -9.44 2.39
N CYS A 158 -9.23 -9.16 3.53
CA CYS A 158 -8.31 -10.10 4.19
C CYS A 158 -9.02 -11.42 4.53
N ARG A 159 -10.26 -11.37 5.02
CA ARG A 159 -11.07 -12.56 5.31
C ARG A 159 -11.35 -13.37 4.04
N GLN A 160 -11.74 -12.72 2.96
CA GLN A 160 -11.99 -13.38 1.66
C GLN A 160 -10.72 -14.01 1.09
N ILE A 161 -9.59 -13.30 1.13
CA ILE A 161 -8.33 -13.82 0.60
C ILE A 161 -7.83 -14.99 1.45
N ARG A 162 -7.99 -14.93 2.78
CA ARG A 162 -7.57 -15.98 3.70
C ARG A 162 -8.26 -17.33 3.45
N THR A 163 -9.50 -17.35 2.93
CA THR A 163 -10.22 -18.61 2.66
C THR A 163 -9.67 -19.38 1.45
N ARG A 164 -8.79 -18.77 0.65
CA ARG A 164 -8.16 -19.38 -0.52
C ARG A 164 -7.04 -20.34 -0.10
N VAL A 165 -7.41 -21.50 0.43
CA VAL A 165 -6.49 -22.56 0.89
C VAL A 165 -6.77 -23.85 0.12
N GLY A 166 -5.72 -24.60 -0.21
CA GLY A 166 -5.82 -25.95 -0.77
C GLY A 166 -5.45 -26.04 -2.26
N PRO A 167 -5.64 -27.23 -2.86
CA PRO A 167 -5.14 -27.54 -4.20
C PRO A 167 -5.76 -26.68 -5.32
N GLY A 168 -6.97 -26.15 -5.11
CA GLY A 168 -7.62 -25.21 -6.04
C GLY A 168 -7.01 -23.81 -6.06
N SER A 169 -6.03 -23.51 -5.21
CA SER A 169 -5.35 -22.21 -5.10
C SER A 169 -3.83 -22.39 -5.05
N SER A 170 -3.27 -23.19 -5.96
CA SER A 170 -1.82 -23.49 -6.05
C SER A 170 -0.91 -22.27 -6.18
N VAL A 171 -1.47 -21.14 -6.61
CA VAL A 171 -0.79 -19.84 -6.75
C VAL A 171 -0.61 -19.14 -5.41
N VAL A 172 -1.50 -19.41 -4.44
CA VAL A 172 -1.44 -18.84 -3.10
C VAL A 172 -0.40 -19.62 -2.30
N THR A 173 0.70 -18.96 -2.00
CA THR A 173 1.84 -19.57 -1.29
C THR A 173 1.84 -19.19 0.18
N TYR A 174 2.80 -19.73 0.96
CA TYR A 174 3.01 -19.33 2.35
C TYR A 174 3.15 -17.80 2.49
N GLY A 175 3.88 -17.16 1.58
CA GLY A 175 4.08 -15.73 1.56
C GLY A 175 2.81 -14.91 1.35
N SER A 176 1.86 -15.39 0.54
CA SER A 176 0.56 -14.72 0.36
C SER A 176 -0.25 -14.70 1.66
N HIS A 177 -0.25 -15.82 2.39
CA HIS A 177 -0.89 -15.91 3.71
C HIS A 177 -0.18 -15.04 4.74
N LEU A 178 1.17 -15.07 4.77
CA LEU A 178 1.97 -14.20 5.62
C LEU A 178 1.56 -12.74 5.42
N THR A 179 1.53 -12.25 4.18
CA THR A 179 1.18 -10.85 3.88
C THR A 179 -0.25 -10.50 4.25
N THR A 180 -1.20 -11.40 3.99
CA THR A 180 -2.60 -11.20 4.40
C THR A 180 -2.71 -11.05 5.92
N HIS A 181 -1.99 -11.87 6.67
CA HIS A 181 -1.97 -11.81 8.13
C HIS A 181 -1.17 -10.61 8.66
N MET A 182 -0.09 -10.21 7.99
CA MET A 182 0.62 -8.97 8.29
C MET A 182 -0.29 -7.75 8.09
N ALA A 183 -1.02 -7.68 6.98
CA ALA A 183 -1.99 -6.62 6.71
C ALA A 183 -3.08 -6.57 7.81
N LEU A 184 -3.62 -7.73 8.20
CA LEU A 184 -4.58 -7.80 9.31
C LEU A 184 -3.98 -7.35 10.64
N GLY A 185 -2.75 -7.75 10.95
CA GLY A 185 -2.04 -7.33 12.16
C GLY A 185 -1.76 -5.82 12.19
N ILE A 186 -1.42 -5.24 11.04
CA ILE A 186 -1.21 -3.79 10.89
C ILE A 186 -2.52 -3.00 11.12
N LEU A 187 -3.67 -3.53 10.70
CA LEU A 187 -4.96 -2.86 10.97
C LEU A 187 -5.27 -2.74 12.46
N PHE A 188 -4.88 -3.74 13.25
CA PHE A 188 -5.12 -3.80 14.69
C PHE A 188 -3.81 -3.65 15.49
N LEU A 189 -2.90 -2.81 15.00
CA LEU A 189 -1.57 -2.67 15.55
C LEU A 189 -1.62 -2.28 17.05
N GLY A 190 -1.05 -3.16 17.89
CA GLY A 190 -1.09 -3.06 19.35
C GLY A 190 -2.51 -2.92 19.93
N GLY A 191 -3.50 -3.57 19.30
CA GLY A 191 -4.91 -3.50 19.69
C GLY A 191 -5.58 -2.16 19.37
N GLY A 192 -5.05 -1.43 18.36
CA GLY A 192 -5.53 -0.09 18.00
C GLY A 192 -4.90 1.05 18.82
N ARG A 193 -3.87 0.74 19.63
CA ARG A 193 -3.12 1.75 20.40
C ARG A 193 -2.01 2.41 19.59
N TYR A 194 -1.46 1.66 18.63
CA TYR A 194 -0.32 2.06 17.84
C TYR A 194 -0.70 2.24 16.38
N THR A 195 0.10 3.04 15.70
CA THR A 195 -0.03 3.31 14.27
C THR A 195 1.36 3.70 13.73
N PHE A 196 1.52 3.82 12.42
CA PHE A 196 2.83 4.08 11.82
C PHE A 196 3.15 5.56 11.72
N SER A 197 4.44 5.88 11.83
CA SER A 197 4.98 7.18 11.47
C SER A 197 5.55 7.18 10.05
N ASN A 198 5.60 8.35 9.42
CA ASN A 198 6.20 8.55 8.11
C ASN A 198 7.59 9.22 8.19
N SER A 199 8.23 9.18 9.37
CA SER A 199 9.60 9.68 9.52
C SER A 199 10.55 8.91 8.60
N PRO A 200 11.66 9.50 8.11
CA PRO A 200 12.57 8.81 7.20
C PRO A 200 13.08 7.46 7.75
N SER A 201 13.35 7.40 9.06
CA SER A 201 13.75 6.15 9.73
C SER A 201 12.61 5.12 9.76
N ALA A 202 11.38 5.55 10.02
CA ALA A 202 10.22 4.66 10.01
C ALA A 202 9.91 4.13 8.61
N VAL A 203 9.99 4.99 7.58
CA VAL A 203 9.83 4.59 6.18
C VAL A 203 10.91 3.57 5.79
N ALA A 204 12.16 3.77 6.20
CA ALA A 204 13.23 2.79 5.97
C ALA A 204 12.91 1.43 6.62
N ALA A 205 12.46 1.43 7.88
CA ALA A 205 12.05 0.20 8.58
C ALA A 205 10.83 -0.49 7.93
N LEU A 206 9.87 0.29 7.43
CA LEU A 206 8.72 -0.21 6.68
C LEU A 206 9.14 -0.82 5.33
N ILE A 207 10.07 -0.22 4.59
CA ILE A 207 10.56 -0.78 3.32
C ILE A 207 11.22 -2.14 3.56
N ILE A 208 12.04 -2.24 4.63
CA ILE A 208 12.71 -3.49 5.00
C ILE A 208 11.66 -4.55 5.37
N SER A 209 10.72 -4.21 6.25
CA SER A 209 9.71 -5.17 6.73
C SER A 209 8.66 -5.54 5.68
N LEU A 210 8.32 -4.64 4.76
CA LEU A 210 7.25 -4.81 3.77
C LEU A 210 7.80 -5.10 2.37
N PHE A 211 9.09 -5.47 2.25
CA PHE A 211 9.75 -5.74 0.98
C PHE A 211 8.88 -6.65 0.07
N PRO A 212 8.58 -6.23 -1.18
CA PRO A 212 7.55 -6.83 -2.03
C PRO A 212 7.99 -8.13 -2.72
N LYS A 213 8.72 -8.98 -1.99
CA LYS A 213 9.05 -10.37 -2.36
C LYS A 213 8.78 -11.30 -1.18
N PHE A 214 7.72 -12.09 -1.33
CA PHE A 214 7.25 -12.98 -0.27
C PHE A 214 7.82 -14.40 -0.43
N PRO A 215 8.05 -15.11 0.68
CA PRO A 215 8.59 -16.46 0.67
C PRO A 215 7.60 -17.47 0.06
N THR A 216 8.10 -18.44 -0.69
CA THR A 216 7.26 -19.50 -1.28
C THR A 216 6.79 -20.52 -0.24
N HIS A 217 7.67 -20.86 0.71
CA HIS A 217 7.43 -21.80 1.81
C HIS A 217 8.05 -21.24 3.11
N SER A 218 7.76 -21.86 4.25
CA SER A 218 8.14 -21.33 5.57
C SER A 218 9.64 -21.13 5.76
N ASN A 219 10.48 -21.97 5.15
CA ASN A 219 11.95 -21.88 5.29
C ASN A 219 12.62 -21.06 4.18
N ASP A 220 11.84 -20.47 3.27
CA ASP A 220 12.37 -19.70 2.14
C ASP A 220 12.88 -18.33 2.61
N ASN A 221 14.19 -18.15 2.54
CA ASN A 221 14.87 -16.88 2.81
C ASN A 221 15.71 -16.41 1.61
N ARG A 222 15.43 -16.93 0.40
CA ARG A 222 16.30 -16.72 -0.78
C ARG A 222 16.39 -15.26 -1.23
N TYR A 223 15.25 -14.57 -1.24
CA TYR A 223 15.15 -13.18 -1.73
C TYR A 223 15.07 -12.15 -0.60
N HIS A 224 14.61 -12.56 0.58
CA HIS A 224 14.44 -11.68 1.73
C HIS A 224 14.45 -12.51 3.00
N LEU A 225 15.21 -12.07 4.00
CA LEU A 225 15.28 -12.71 5.31
C LEU A 225 13.98 -12.48 6.08
N GLN A 226 13.27 -13.55 6.45
CA GLN A 226 11.96 -13.44 7.10
C GLN A 226 11.99 -12.72 8.45
N ALA A 227 13.10 -12.78 9.20
CA ALA A 227 13.24 -12.05 10.46
C ALA A 227 13.08 -10.54 10.28
N LEU A 228 13.43 -10.01 9.10
CA LEU A 228 13.32 -8.58 8.79
C LEU A 228 11.87 -8.10 8.70
N ARG A 229 10.91 -9.02 8.54
CA ARG A 229 9.48 -8.71 8.55
C ARG A 229 9.02 -8.09 9.86
N HIS A 230 9.72 -8.29 10.97
CA HIS A 230 9.38 -7.70 12.27
C HIS A 230 9.90 -6.27 12.47
N LEU A 231 10.71 -5.72 11.55
CA LEU A 231 11.22 -4.35 11.68
C LEU A 231 10.13 -3.27 11.63
N TYR A 232 8.89 -3.60 11.22
CA TYR A 232 7.78 -2.64 11.28
C TYR A 232 7.59 -2.07 12.70
N VAL A 233 8.01 -2.80 13.74
CA VAL A 233 7.94 -2.36 15.14
C VAL A 233 8.67 -1.03 15.37
N LEU A 234 9.77 -0.78 14.65
CA LEU A 234 10.53 0.48 14.75
C LEU A 234 9.77 1.68 14.18
N ALA A 235 8.78 1.44 13.31
CA ALA A 235 7.93 2.48 12.74
C ALA A 235 6.68 2.75 13.59
N CYS A 236 6.38 1.89 14.57
CA CYS A 236 5.20 1.99 15.43
C CYS A 236 5.33 3.16 16.42
N GLN A 237 4.28 3.96 16.52
CA GLN A 237 4.15 5.02 17.53
C GLN A 237 2.77 4.96 18.21
N PRO A 238 2.71 5.18 19.54
CA PRO A 238 1.45 5.29 20.25
C PRO A 238 0.80 6.64 19.93
N ARG A 239 -0.39 6.62 19.32
CA ARG A 239 -1.16 7.85 19.01
C ARG A 239 -2.61 7.80 19.47
N LEU A 240 -2.98 6.81 20.26
CA LEU A 240 -4.35 6.65 20.76
C LEU A 240 -4.63 7.66 21.88
N VAL A 241 -5.68 8.44 21.72
CA VAL A 241 -6.23 9.30 22.77
C VAL A 241 -7.41 8.57 23.42
N LEU A 242 -7.31 8.38 24.74
CA LEU A 242 -8.35 7.79 25.58
C LEU A 242 -8.79 8.82 26.62
N PRO A 243 -9.90 9.53 26.40
CA PRO A 243 -10.43 10.43 27.40
C PRO A 243 -10.95 9.61 28.60
N ARG A 244 -10.76 10.18 29.78
CA ARG A 244 -11.16 9.58 31.05
C ARG A 244 -11.93 10.63 31.82
N ASP A 245 -13.10 10.25 32.29
CA ASP A 245 -13.89 11.09 33.16
C ASP A 245 -13.17 11.26 34.51
N ILE A 246 -13.16 12.50 35.02
CA ILE A 246 -12.44 12.88 36.24
C ILE A 246 -13.14 12.30 37.47
N ASP A 247 -14.47 12.31 37.49
CA ASP A 247 -15.28 11.92 38.64
C ASP A 247 -15.36 10.39 38.75
N SER A 248 -15.81 9.72 37.68
CA SER A 248 -15.96 8.26 37.69
C SER A 248 -14.65 7.50 37.50
N ARG A 249 -13.60 8.17 37.01
CA ARG A 249 -12.33 7.54 36.58
C ARG A 249 -12.53 6.45 35.52
N MET A 250 -13.64 6.47 34.79
CA MET A 250 -13.92 5.54 33.69
C MET A 250 -13.61 6.17 32.33
N HIS A 251 -13.37 5.33 31.31
CA HIS A 251 -13.20 5.82 29.94
C HIS A 251 -14.52 6.34 29.40
N CYS A 252 -14.48 7.53 28.79
CA CYS A 252 -15.65 8.17 28.20
C CYS A 252 -15.45 8.40 26.69
N TYR A 253 -16.47 8.95 26.04
CA TYR A 253 -16.33 9.48 24.69
C TYR A 253 -16.23 11.00 24.80
N ALA A 254 -15.32 11.60 24.03
CA ALA A 254 -15.13 13.05 24.00
C ALA A 254 -14.93 13.52 22.56
N THR A 255 -15.32 14.74 22.25
CA THR A 255 -15.10 15.33 20.93
C THR A 255 -13.79 16.09 20.93
N VAL A 256 -12.87 15.71 20.05
CA VAL A 256 -11.54 16.31 19.91
C VAL A 256 -11.49 17.08 18.61
N LYS A 257 -11.09 18.36 18.70
CA LYS A 257 -10.87 19.25 17.56
C LYS A 257 -9.37 19.38 17.32
N LEU A 258 -8.93 18.99 16.14
CA LEU A 258 -7.55 19.05 15.70
C LEU A 258 -7.35 20.22 14.76
N THR A 259 -6.30 21.01 14.99
CA THR A 259 -5.87 22.08 14.09
C THR A 259 -4.53 21.68 13.49
N PHE A 260 -4.45 21.57 12.15
CA PHE A 260 -3.21 21.18 11.47
C PHE A 260 -2.27 22.36 11.21
N LYS A 261 -0.96 22.10 11.26
CA LYS A 261 0.07 23.06 10.85
C LYS A 261 -0.05 23.31 9.35
N SER A 262 0.02 24.58 8.98
CA SER A 262 -0.08 25.01 7.60
C SER A 262 1.17 24.63 6.81
N ASN A 263 1.16 23.47 6.14
CA ASN A 263 2.07 23.22 5.04
C ASN A 263 1.31 23.00 3.73
N LYS A 264 1.51 23.97 2.84
CA LYS A 264 1.29 23.99 1.38
C LYS A 264 -0.13 23.83 0.79
N LEU A 265 -1.18 23.35 1.46
CA LEU A 265 -2.49 23.20 0.78
C LEU A 265 -3.77 23.70 1.49
N GLN A 266 -3.76 24.04 2.78
CA GLN A 266 -4.83 24.84 3.42
C GLN A 266 -4.39 25.27 4.82
N LYS A 267 -4.37 26.58 5.08
CA LYS A 267 -4.10 27.13 6.43
C LYS A 267 -5.25 26.75 7.36
N GLY A 268 -4.91 26.17 8.53
CA GLY A 268 -5.86 26.00 9.63
C GLY A 268 -7.00 25.04 9.33
N GLN A 269 -6.77 23.97 8.56
CA GLN A 269 -7.78 22.93 8.42
C GLN A 269 -8.08 22.39 9.82
N VAL A 270 -9.33 22.55 10.24
CA VAL A 270 -9.82 22.01 11.50
C VAL A 270 -10.55 20.71 11.19
N THR A 271 -10.19 19.64 11.89
CA THR A 271 -10.91 18.36 11.81
C THR A 271 -11.40 17.96 13.18
N THR A 272 -12.69 17.64 13.25
CA THR A 272 -13.32 17.15 14.47
C THR A 272 -13.36 15.63 14.43
N MET A 273 -12.95 14.99 15.52
CA MET A 273 -12.92 13.53 15.69
C MET A 273 -13.56 13.17 17.02
N LYS A 274 -14.16 11.98 17.10
CA LYS A 274 -14.71 11.45 18.36
C LYS A 274 -13.68 10.50 18.98
N ALA A 275 -13.18 10.84 20.18
CA ALA A 275 -12.32 9.98 20.96
C ALA A 275 -13.14 8.91 21.71
N PRO A 276 -12.64 7.68 21.89
CA PRO A 276 -11.27 7.23 21.66
C PRO A 276 -10.89 7.09 20.19
N CYS A 277 -9.79 7.72 19.78
CA CYS A 277 -9.33 7.72 18.39
C CYS A 277 -7.81 7.84 18.27
N LEU A 278 -7.29 7.44 17.12
CA LEU A 278 -5.89 7.62 16.77
C LEU A 278 -5.67 9.03 16.22
N LEU A 279 -4.72 9.75 16.80
CA LEU A 279 -4.27 11.02 16.25
C LEU A 279 -3.45 10.78 14.98
N PRO A 280 -3.50 11.74 14.03
CA PRO A 280 -2.53 11.80 12.95
C PRO A 280 -1.14 12.13 13.52
N GLN A 281 -0.13 12.22 12.65
CA GLN A 281 1.23 12.52 13.07
C GLN A 281 1.33 13.83 13.84
N LEU A 282 1.97 13.78 15.01
CA LEU A 282 2.08 14.93 15.93
C LEU A 282 2.81 16.13 15.30
N GLU A 283 3.74 15.88 14.38
CA GLU A 283 4.46 16.93 13.67
C GLU A 283 3.54 17.78 12.79
N SER A 284 2.48 17.18 12.21
CA SER A 284 1.53 17.90 11.36
C SER A 284 0.40 18.57 12.13
N VAL A 285 0.23 18.27 13.43
CA VAL A 285 -0.77 18.87 14.30
C VAL A 285 -0.18 20.08 15.02
N ASP A 286 -0.93 21.18 15.04
CA ASP A 286 -0.59 22.40 15.77
C ASP A 286 -1.24 22.40 17.17
N ARG A 287 -2.54 22.12 17.23
CA ARG A 287 -3.32 22.14 18.48
C ARG A 287 -4.33 21.00 18.53
N VAL A 288 -4.52 20.48 19.73
CA VAL A 288 -5.54 19.48 20.09
C VAL A 288 -6.42 20.11 21.17
N GLU A 289 -7.69 20.34 20.86
CA GLU A 289 -8.67 20.94 21.76
C GLU A 289 -9.76 19.93 22.07
N LEU A 290 -10.18 19.82 23.32
CA LEU A 290 -11.42 19.13 23.67
C LEU A 290 -12.58 20.10 23.45
N LYS A 291 -13.58 19.67 22.68
CA LYS A 291 -14.78 20.44 22.38
C LYS A 291 -15.99 19.64 22.83
N ASP A 292 -16.11 19.48 24.14
CA ASP A 292 -17.33 19.00 24.77
C ASP A 292 -18.10 20.22 25.26
N ASP A 293 -19.42 20.21 25.03
CA ASP A 293 -20.35 21.27 25.46
C ASP A 293 -20.61 21.21 26.98
#